data_AF-A0A224XCC6-F1
#
_entry.id   AF-A0A224XCC6-F1
#
_cell.length_a   1.000
_cell.length_b   1.000
_cell.length_c   1.000
_cell.angle_alpha   90.00
_cell.angle_beta   90.00
_cell.angle_gamma   90.00
#
_symmetry.space_group_name_H-M   'P 1'
#
loop_
_entity.id
_entity.type
_entity.pdbx_description
1 polymer ?
#
loop_
_entity_poly.entity_id
_entity_poly.type
_entity_poly.pdbx_seq_one_letter_code
_entity_poly.pdbx_strand_id
1 'polypeptide(L)' 'MNLKDLAKKAIENSDSLTDATNQAKKRTAVAFINKELIDGGEYTAETLPIQEIDETIEEVLDDSK' A
#
# COMPACT_ATOMS: atom_id res chain seq x y z
N MET A 1 3.29 -12.45 3.86
CA MET A 1 1.94 -11.83 3.78
C MET A 1 1.65 -11.60 2.30
N ASN A 2 0.40 -11.66 1.84
CA ASN A 2 0.10 -11.30 0.45
C ASN A 2 -0.02 -9.77 0.30
N LEU A 3 0.07 -9.27 -0.93
CA LEU A 3 0.05 -7.83 -1.24
C LEU A 3 -1.25 -7.14 -0.79
N LYS A 4 -2.40 -7.84 -0.93
CA LYS A 4 -3.72 -7.32 -0.53
C LYS A 4 -3.84 -7.14 0.98
N ASP A 5 -3.26 -8.04 1.77
CA ASP A 5 -3.21 -7.94 3.24
C ASP A 5 -2.31 -6.77 3.69
N LEU A 6 -1.18 -6.55 2.99
CA LEU A 6 -0.30 -5.40 3.24
C LEU A 6 -1.00 -4.08 2.88
N ALA A 7 -1.72 -4.03 1.76
CA ALA A 7 -2.48 -2.85 1.34
C ALA A 7 -3.59 -2.50 2.33
N LYS A 8 -4.35 -3.50 2.82
CA LYS A 8 -5.35 -3.29 3.87
C LYS A 8 -4.75 -2.71 5.15
N LYS A 9 -3.68 -3.31 5.66
CA LYS A 9 -2.97 -2.80 6.85
C LYS A 9 -2.46 -1.38 6.66
N ALA A 10 -1.98 -1.06 5.47
CA ALA A 10 -1.47 0.27 5.19
C ALA A 10 -2.59 1.32 5.14
N ILE A 11 -3.75 0.96 4.58
CA ILE A 11 -4.93 1.82 4.54
C ILE A 11 -5.55 1.96 5.94
N GLU A 12 -5.70 0.88 6.72
CA GLU A 12 -6.18 0.91 8.11
C GLU A 12 -5.30 1.81 8.99
N ASN A 13 -3.97 1.74 8.84
CA ASN A 13 -3.05 2.67 9.50
C ASN A 13 -3.27 4.11 9.03
N SER A 14 -3.61 4.34 7.77
CA SER A 14 -3.89 5.66 7.21
C SER A 14 -5.29 6.21 7.53
N ASP A 15 -6.25 5.38 7.94
CA ASP A 15 -7.57 5.82 8.40
C ASP A 15 -7.50 6.51 9.77
N SER A 16 -6.42 6.29 10.52
CA SER A 16 -6.09 7.13 11.69
C SER A 16 -5.79 8.59 11.31
N LEU A 17 -5.48 8.86 10.03
CA LEU A 17 -5.36 10.19 9.45
C LEU A 17 -6.73 10.62 8.91
N THR A 18 -7.59 11.08 9.82
CA THR A 18 -9.03 11.32 9.60
C THR A 18 -9.35 12.35 8.49
N ASP A 19 -8.35 13.12 8.03
CA ASP A 19 -8.46 14.12 6.95
C ASP A 19 -7.52 13.86 5.74
N ALA A 20 -6.87 12.69 5.68
CA ALA A 20 -6.02 12.35 4.54
C ALA A 20 -6.88 12.05 3.30
N THR A 21 -6.65 12.78 2.20
CA THR A 21 -7.26 12.47 0.91
C THR A 21 -6.89 11.05 0.46
N ASN A 22 -7.70 10.41 -0.38
CA ASN A 22 -7.36 9.09 -0.94
C ASN A 22 -5.99 9.07 -1.63
N GLN A 23 -5.53 10.20 -2.20
CA GLN A 23 -4.17 10.32 -2.73
C GLN A 23 -3.09 10.27 -1.63
N ALA A 24 -3.32 10.90 -0.48
CA ALA A 24 -2.40 10.84 0.65
C ALA A 24 -2.36 9.41 1.25
N LYS A 25 -3.52 8.77 1.40
CA LYS A 25 -3.61 7.36 1.81
C LYS A 25 -2.88 6.44 0.83
N LYS A 26 -3.08 6.62 -0.48
CA LYS A 26 -2.37 5.87 -1.53
C LYS A 26 -0.86 6.01 -1.41
N ARG A 27 -0.33 7.24 -1.31
CA ARG A 27 1.13 7.47 -1.17
C ARG A 27 1.72 6.81 0.07
N THR A 28 1.03 6.89 1.19
CA THR A 28 1.46 6.23 2.44
C THR A 28 1.44 4.71 2.29
N ALA A 29 0.40 4.17 1.65
CA ALA A 29 0.28 2.74 1.41
C ALA A 29 1.38 2.20 0.49
N VAL A 30 1.68 2.90 -0.61
CA VAL A 30 2.79 2.54 -1.51
C VAL A 30 4.11 2.50 -0.76
N ALA A 31 4.42 3.53 0.04
CA ALA A 31 5.66 3.59 0.80
C ALA A 31 5.79 2.46 1.83
N PHE A 32 4.68 2.14 2.51
CA PHE A 32 4.64 1.04 3.49
C PHE A 32 4.87 -0.31 2.82
N ILE A 33 4.14 -0.61 1.74
CA ILE A 33 4.25 -1.88 1.03
C ILE A 33 5.64 -2.06 0.42
N ASN A 34 6.18 -1.02 -0.24
CA ASN A 34 7.52 -1.07 -0.82
C ASN A 34 8.57 -1.41 0.24
N LYS A 35 8.44 -0.82 1.44
CA LYS A 35 9.35 -1.11 2.55
C LYS A 35 9.22 -2.56 3.02
N GLU A 36 8.01 -3.04 3.27
CA GLU A 36 7.79 -4.43 3.75
C GLU A 36 8.31 -5.47 2.74
N LEU A 37 8.12 -5.23 1.44
CA LEU A 37 8.60 -6.11 0.37
C LEU A 37 10.14 -6.13 0.26
N ILE A 38 10.79 -4.98 0.45
CA ILE A 38 12.26 -4.88 0.47
C ILE A 38 12.82 -5.50 1.76
N ASP A 39 12.26 -5.16 2.92
CA ASP A 39 12.71 -5.67 4.22
C ASP A 39 12.48 -7.19 4.35
N GLY A 40 11.46 -7.72 3.67
CA GLY A 40 11.21 -9.16 3.54
C GLY A 40 12.18 -9.90 2.61
N GLY A 41 13.01 -9.17 1.85
CA GLY A 41 13.99 -9.74 0.92
C GLY A 41 13.39 -10.37 -0.35
N GLU A 42 12.07 -10.24 -0.55
CA GLU A 42 11.38 -10.74 -1.76
C GLU A 42 11.65 -9.83 -2.97
N TYR A 43 11.88 -8.54 -2.72
CA TYR A 43 12.10 -7.53 -3.76
C TYR A 43 13.27 -6.61 -3.43
N THR A 44 13.78 -5.95 -4.47
CA THR A 44 14.72 -4.84 -4.37
C THR A 44 14.04 -3.58 -4.89
N ALA A 45 14.61 -2.41 -4.63
CA ALA A 45 14.09 -1.16 -5.18
C ALA A 45 13.93 -1.17 -6.71
N GLU A 46 14.72 -1.97 -7.43
CA GLU A 46 14.68 -2.11 -8.89
C GLU A 46 13.67 -3.16 -9.39
N THR A 47 13.30 -4.12 -8.55
CA THR A 47 12.42 -5.24 -8.92
C THR A 47 11.02 -5.13 -8.34
N LEU A 48 10.72 -4.06 -7.59
CA LEU A 48 9.40 -3.83 -7.02
C LEU A 48 8.32 -3.82 -8.10
N PRO A 49 7.20 -4.53 -7.90
CA PRO A 49 6.08 -4.57 -8.84
C PRO A 49 5.20 -3.33 -8.67
N ILE A 50 5.73 -2.16 -9.01
CA ILE A 50 5.11 -0.86 -8.72
C ILE A 50 3.66 -0.76 -9.23
N GLN A 51 3.39 -1.23 -10.45
CA GLN A 51 2.03 -1.22 -11.02
C GLN A 51 1.06 -2.08 -10.21
N GLU A 52 1.45 -3.30 -9.85
CA GLU A 52 0.60 -4.23 -9.09
C GLU A 52 0.31 -3.70 -7.69
N ILE A 53 1.29 -3.03 -7.06
CA ILE A 53 1.14 -2.34 -5.78
C ILE A 53 0.11 -1.21 -5.91
N ASP A 54 0.24 -0.36 -6.93
CA ASP A 54 -0.68 0.76 -7.15
C ASP A 54 -2.11 0.31 -7.42
N GLU A 55 -2.29 -0.71 -8.28
CA GLU A 55 -3.61 -1.28 -8.61
C GLU A 55 -4.27 -1.92 -7.37
N THR A 56 -3.51 -2.68 -6.59
CA THR A 56 -4.03 -3.32 -5.37
C THR A 56 -4.46 -2.29 -4.33
N ILE A 57 -3.70 -1.19 -4.18
CA ILE A 57 -4.07 -0.12 -3.25
C ILE A 57 -5.35 0.60 -3.73
N GLU A 58 -5.49 0.85 -5.03
CA GLU A 58 -6.70 1.46 -5.60
C GLU A 58 -7.93 0.57 -5.40
N GLU A 59 -7.81 -0.74 -5.63
CA GLU A 59 -8.89 -1.71 -5.38
C GLU A 59 -9.34 -1.65 -3.92
N VAL A 60 -8.42 -1.66 -2.96
CA VAL A 60 -8.77 -1.61 -1.54
C VAL A 60 -9.36 -0.25 -1.13
N LEU A 61 -8.88 0.85 -1.70
CA LEU A 61 -9.44 2.19 -1.46
C LEU A 61 -10.86 2.34 -2.02
N ASP A 62 -11.15 1.73 -3.18
CA ASP A 62 -12.48 1.76 -3.78
C ASP A 62 -13.46 0.80 -3.06
N ASP A 63 -13.01 -0.36 -2.59
CA ASP A 63 -13.79 -1.27 -1.74
C ASP A 63 -14.14 -0.67 -0.36
N SER A 64 -13.41 0.37 0.08
CA SER A 64 -13.60 1.04 1.38
C SER A 64 -14.56 2.24 1.33
N LYS A 65 -15.18 2.53 0.18
CA LYS A 65 -16.20 3.59 0.00
C LYS A 65 -17.61 3.08 0.27
#